data_AF-A0AAE9FGY1-F1
#
_entry.id   AF-A0AAE9FGY1-F1
#
_cell.length_a   1.000
_cell.length_b   1.000
_cell.length_c   1.000
_cell.angle_alpha   90.00
_cell.angle_beta   90.00
_cell.angle_gamma   90.00
#
_symmetry.space_group_name_H-M   'P 1'
#
loop_
_entity.id
_entity.type
_entity.pdbx_description
1 polymer ?
#
loop_
_entity_poly.entity_id
_entity_poly.type
_entity_poly.pdbx_seq_one_letter_code
_entity_poly.pdbx_strand_id
1 'polypeptide(L)'
;MFQVEGDTSRFPRTKTEIQPYVTIHHNCNMNNKETSNQGYKRIGVRLPEDYVTLGTKARKVYDFGKLNLELEFPGETHDTKFTFAD
;
A
#
# COMPACT_ATOMS: atom_id res chain seq x y z
N MET A 1 -9.92 -10.65 -1.89
CA MET A 1 -9.80 -9.65 -2.97
C MET A 1 -9.80 -8.29 -2.30
N PHE A 2 -8.82 -7.43 -2.60
CA PHE A 2 -8.71 -6.11 -1.99
C PHE A 2 -9.07 -5.04 -3.01
N GLN A 3 -9.79 -4.01 -2.57
CA GLN A 3 -10.08 -2.81 -3.36
C GLN A 3 -9.88 -1.62 -2.44
N VAL A 4 -9.02 -0.69 -2.85
CA VAL A 4 -8.65 0.49 -2.08
C VAL A 4 -8.91 1.72 -2.95
N GLU A 5 -9.54 2.74 -2.36
CA GLU A 5 -9.77 4.04 -2.97
C GLU A 5 -9.33 5.14 -2.01
N GLY A 6 -8.84 6.24 -2.55
CA GLY A 6 -8.45 7.42 -1.77
C GLY A 6 -8.59 8.69 -2.61
N ASP A 7 -8.86 9.79 -1.93
CA ASP A 7 -9.04 11.11 -2.53
C ASP A 7 -8.43 12.20 -1.65
N THR A 8 -8.31 13.41 -2.17
CA THR A 8 -7.74 14.56 -1.45
C THR A 8 -8.80 15.46 -0.80
N SER A 9 -10.06 15.05 -0.69
CA SER A 9 -11.17 15.89 -0.19
C SER A 9 -10.98 16.37 1.24
N ARG A 10 -10.18 15.64 2.03
CA ARG A 10 -9.82 15.99 3.41
C ARG A 10 -8.72 17.05 3.51
N PHE A 11 -8.04 17.37 2.41
CA PHE A 11 -6.98 18.38 2.37
C PHE A 11 -7.52 19.76 1.95
N PRO A 12 -6.81 20.86 2.29
CA PRO A 12 -7.15 22.18 1.79
C PRO A 12 -7.21 22.24 0.27
N ARG A 13 -8.04 23.12 -0.30
CA ARG A 13 -8.20 23.31 -1.76
C ARG A 13 -6.91 23.70 -2.49
N THR A 14 -5.88 24.13 -1.76
CA THR A 14 -4.54 24.44 -2.28
C THR A 14 -3.64 23.20 -2.40
N LYS A 15 -4.10 22.03 -1.94
CA LYS A 15 -3.37 20.75 -1.91
C LYS A 15 -4.25 19.62 -2.43
N THR A 16 -4.60 19.69 -3.71
CA THR A 16 -5.46 18.71 -4.40
C THR A 16 -4.69 17.74 -5.29
N GLU A 17 -3.38 17.95 -5.47
CA GLU A 17 -2.51 17.03 -6.19
C GLU A 17 -2.13 15.85 -5.29
N ILE A 18 -2.13 14.65 -5.86
CA ILE A 18 -1.79 13.41 -5.15
C ILE A 18 -0.90 12.54 -6.02
N GLN A 19 0.13 11.97 -5.40
CA GLN A 19 0.95 10.91 -5.97
C GLN A 19 0.64 9.62 -5.21
N PRO A 20 -0.24 8.76 -5.74
CA PRO A 20 -0.69 7.58 -5.02
C PRO A 20 0.46 6.59 -4.78
N TYR A 21 0.58 6.15 -3.54
CA TYR A 21 1.55 5.16 -3.09
C TYR A 21 0.87 4.18 -2.15
N VAL A 22 0.97 2.89 -2.45
CA VAL A 22 0.37 1.80 -1.66
C VAL A 22 1.48 1.01 -0.99
N THR A 23 1.30 0.70 0.28
CA THR A 23 2.18 -0.21 1.01
C THR A 23 1.43 -1.48 1.37
N ILE A 24 2.06 -2.62 1.13
CA ILE A 24 1.55 -3.93 1.52
C ILE A 24 2.42 -4.39 2.68
N HIS A 25 1.80 -4.59 3.84
CA HIS A 25 2.45 -5.15 5.03
C HIS A 25 1.96 -6.59 5.22
N HIS A 26 2.89 -7.54 5.33
CA HIS A 26 2.57 -8.96 5.49
C HIS A 26 3.63 -9.68 6.32
N ASN A 27 3.28 -10.86 6.81
CA ASN A 27 4.18 -11.78 7.53
C ASN A 27 4.18 -13.17 6.88
N CYS A 28 3.93 -13.24 5.57
CA CYS A 28 3.97 -14.51 4.84
C CYS A 28 5.34 -15.18 4.99
N ASN A 29 5.35 -16.49 5.22
CA ASN A 29 6.54 -17.28 5.52
C ASN A 29 7.34 -16.82 6.76
N MET A 30 6.71 -16.08 7.67
CA MET A 30 7.27 -15.72 8.98
C MET A 30 6.35 -16.25 10.07
N ASN A 31 6.93 -16.83 11.12
CA ASN A 31 6.17 -17.20 12.31
C ASN A 31 5.96 -15.98 13.24
N ASN A 32 5.15 -16.15 14.30
CA ASN A 32 4.86 -15.08 15.24
C ASN A 32 6.13 -14.52 15.92
N LYS A 33 7.10 -15.38 16.24
CA LYS A 33 8.36 -14.95 16.87
C LYS A 33 9.21 -14.11 15.92
N GLU A 34 9.32 -14.51 14.66
CA GLU A 34 10.00 -13.75 13.61
C GLU A 34 9.31 -12.41 13.37
N THR A 35 7.98 -12.42 13.25
CA THR A 35 7.17 -11.20 13.08
C THR A 35 7.34 -10.25 14.25
N SER A 36 7.37 -10.74 15.50
CA SER A 36 7.58 -9.89 16.68
C SER A 36 9.00 -9.32 16.77
N ASN A 37 10.02 -10.04 16.31
CA ASN A 37 11.41 -9.59 16.41
C ASN A 37 11.83 -8.69 15.24
N GLN A 38 11.42 -9.04 14.03
CA GLN A 38 11.83 -8.36 12.80
C GLN A 38 10.78 -7.38 12.29
N GLY A 39 9.51 -7.54 12.68
CA GLY A 39 8.40 -6.76 12.15
C GLY A 39 7.77 -7.38 10.91
N TYR A 40 6.81 -6.67 10.33
CA TYR A 40 6.14 -7.08 9.10
C TYR A 40 6.98 -6.72 7.89
N LYS A 41 7.05 -7.62 6.91
CA LYS A 41 7.59 -7.31 5.59
C LYS A 41 6.72 -6.26 4.92
N ARG A 42 7.36 -5.29 4.28
CA ARG A 42 6.75 -4.13 3.66
C ARG A 42 7.24 -3.98 2.23
N ILE A 43 6.28 -4.01 1.31
CA ILE A 43 6.47 -3.74 -0.11
C ILE A 43 5.75 -2.44 -0.44
N GLY A 44 6.42 -1.57 -1.21
CA GLY A 44 5.88 -0.27 -1.62
C GLY A 44 5.69 -0.19 -3.12
N VAL A 45 4.54 0.31 -3.54
CA VAL A 45 4.15 0.43 -4.95
C VAL A 45 3.71 1.87 -5.20
N ARG A 46 4.37 2.53 -6.14
CA ARG A 46 3.91 3.82 -6.66
C ARG A 46 2.96 3.58 -7.82
N LEU A 47 1.76 4.15 -7.74
CA LEU A 47 0.80 4.07 -8.84
C LEU A 47 1.10 5.19 -9.86
N PRO A 48 0.91 4.93 -11.17
CA PRO A 48 1.09 5.97 -12.19
C PRO A 48 0.08 7.10 -12.03
N GLU A 49 0.51 8.33 -12.30
CA GLU A 49 -0.33 9.54 -12.19
C GLU A 49 -1.51 9.53 -13.19
N ASP A 50 -1.41 8.77 -14.28
CA ASP A 50 -2.48 8.60 -15.29
C ASP A 50 -3.77 7.95 -14.75
N TYR A 51 -3.70 7.35 -13.56
CA TYR A 51 -4.83 6.78 -12.82
C TYR A 51 -5.44 7.77 -11.82
N VAL A 52 -4.82 8.93 -11.61
CA VAL A 52 -5.37 10.03 -10.81
C VAL A 52 -6.34 10.83 -11.68
N THR A 53 -7.54 11.07 -11.17
CA THR A 53 -8.58 11.80 -11.90
C THR A 53 -9.10 12.98 -11.09
N LEU A 54 -9.33 14.11 -11.77
CA LEU A 54 -9.95 15.28 -11.14
C LEU A 54 -11.41 14.99 -10.77
N GLY A 55 -11.75 15.22 -9.50
CA GLY A 55 -13.09 15.01 -8.94
C GLY A 55 -13.04 14.19 -7.63
N THR A 56 -14.22 13.82 -7.14
CA THR A 56 -14.38 13.09 -5.87
C THR A 56 -14.40 11.57 -6.01
N LYS A 57 -14.33 11.04 -7.24
CA LYS A 57 -14.36 9.60 -7.51
C LYS A 57 -13.32 9.23 -8.55
N ALA A 58 -12.63 8.12 -8.35
CA ALA A 58 -11.73 7.56 -9.33
C ALA A 58 -12.50 7.08 -10.58
N ARG A 59 -12.02 7.42 -11.78
CA ARG A 59 -12.63 6.93 -13.05
C ARG A 59 -11.91 5.73 -13.65
N LYS A 60 -10.71 5.42 -13.16
CA LYS A 60 -9.88 4.30 -13.62
C LYS A 60 -9.46 3.48 -12.41
N VAL A 61 -9.46 2.17 -12.57
CA VAL A 61 -8.95 1.24 -11.56
C VAL A 61 -7.61 0.72 -12.05
N TYR A 62 -6.58 0.83 -11.21
CA TYR A 62 -5.31 0.17 -11.46
C TYR A 62 -5.42 -1.29 -11.01
N ASP A 63 -5.37 -2.22 -11.95
CA ASP A 63 -5.34 -3.65 -11.63
C ASP A 63 -3.90 -4.07 -11.35
N PHE A 64 -3.61 -4.38 -10.08
CA PHE A 64 -2.31 -4.85 -9.63
C PHE A 64 -2.09 -6.34 -9.94
N GLY A 65 -3.10 -7.04 -10.45
CA GLY A 65 -3.06 -8.46 -10.76
C GLY A 65 -2.99 -9.31 -9.49
N LYS A 66 -2.35 -10.48 -9.62
CA LYS A 66 -2.14 -11.41 -8.51
C LYS A 66 -0.67 -11.40 -8.12
N LEU A 67 -0.40 -11.01 -6.87
CA LEU A 67 0.94 -10.99 -6.31
C LEU A 67 1.12 -12.17 -5.34
N ASN A 68 2.23 -12.90 -5.46
CA ASN A 68 2.64 -13.87 -4.46
C ASN A 68 3.54 -13.17 -3.42
N LEU A 69 3.07 -13.11 -2.17
CA LEU A 69 3.77 -12.46 -1.06
C LEU A 69 4.80 -13.35 -0.36
N GLU A 70 4.96 -14.61 -0.77
CA GLU A 70 6.03 -15.48 -0.25
C GLU A 70 7.39 -15.22 -0.92
N LEU A 71 7.38 -14.54 -2.08
CA LEU A 71 8.59 -14.18 -2.81
C LEU A 71 9.31 -13.02 -2.09
N GLU A 72 10.64 -12.99 -2.20
CA GLU A 72 11.45 -11.88 -1.73
C GLU A 72 11.52 -10.80 -2.82
N PHE A 73 10.95 -9.63 -2.55
CA PHE A 73 10.93 -8.53 -3.51
C PHE A 73 12.16 -7.61 -3.36
N PRO A 74 12.71 -7.08 -4.46
CA PRO A 74 13.79 -6.11 -4.38
C PRO A 74 13.30 -4.84 -3.65
N GLY A 75 14.03 -4.42 -2.63
CA GLY A 75 13.65 -3.28 -1.80
C GLY A 75 12.56 -3.56 -0.76
N GLU A 76 12.25 -4.84 -0.51
CA GLU A 76 11.47 -5.24 0.66
C GLU A 76 12.15 -4.77 1.95
N THR A 77 11.37 -4.17 2.84
CA THR A 77 11.83 -3.68 4.14
C THR A 77 11.04 -4.36 5.25
N HIS A 78 11.55 -4.33 6.48
CA HIS A 78 10.82 -4.83 7.64
C HIS A 78 10.38 -3.66 8.53
N ASP A 79 9.09 -3.63 8.88
CA ASP A 79 8.47 -2.60 9.69
C ASP A 79 8.07 -3.17 11.06
N THR A 80 8.88 -2.86 12.07
CA THR A 80 8.65 -3.26 13.47
C THR A 80 7.61 -2.40 14.18
N LYS A 81 7.22 -1.26 13.59
CA LYS A 81 6.25 -0.33 14.18
C LYS A 81 4.83 -0.58 13.69
N PHE A 82 4.68 -1.33 12.60
CA PHE A 82 3.38 -1.69 12.07
C PHE A 82 2.68 -2.70 12.96
N THR A 83 1.45 -2.38 13.36
CA THR A 83 0.56 -3.27 14.11
C THR A 83 -0.80 -3.27 13.43
N PHE A 84 -1.42 -4.44 13.27
CA PHE A 84 -2.84 -4.49 12.90
C PHE A 84 -3.66 -3.89 14.05
N ALA A 85 -4.45 -2.87 13.74
CA ALA A 85 -5.52 -2.44 14.62
C ALA A 85 -6.74 -3.27 14.24
N ASP A 86 -7.14 -4.18 15.12
CA ASP A 86 -8.37 -4.98 14.99
C ASP A 86 -9.62 -4.11 15.18
#